data_AF-A0A942QY08-F1
#
_entry.id   AF-A0A942QY08-F1
#
_cell.length_a   1.000
_cell.length_b   1.000
_cell.length_c   1.000
_cell.angle_alpha   90.00
_cell.angle_beta   90.00
_cell.angle_gamma   90.00
#
_symmetry.space_group_name_H-M   'P 1'
#
loop_
_entity.id
_entity.type
_entity.pdbx_description
1 polymer ?
#
loop_
_entity_poly.entity_id
_entity_poly.type
_entity_poly.pdbx_seq_one_letter_code
_entity_poly.pdbx_strand_id
1 'polypeptide(L)'
;MIMFSDVVYKIIFNHVGAIVSVIYAKDGKVKAVTGRLQSATVNNLVIKPVESLEPSRDIPMFIADKRNVFCIYNQNHIDLLKAKEAINLERKLKERKFRVNLIKIIKHYINKEFFVIHKSNMEYFVTDARFKDMGLDSITLLFPPFYNNEHILKFNVIYNIFNNDFEDLLDESLVPKED
;
A
#
# COMPACT_ATOMS: atom_id res chain seq x y z
N MET A 1 -7.21 1.71 -23.03
CA MET A 1 -7.23 0.54 -22.14
C MET A 1 -5.82 0.30 -21.64
N ILE A 2 -5.51 0.67 -20.39
CA ILE A 2 -4.19 0.40 -19.79
C ILE A 2 -4.24 -1.06 -19.34
N MET A 3 -3.67 -1.98 -20.14
CA MET A 3 -3.51 -3.36 -19.71
C MET A 3 -2.24 -3.49 -18.87
N PHE A 4 -2.27 -4.33 -17.83
CA PHE A 4 -1.03 -4.84 -17.25
C PHE A 4 -0.23 -5.52 -18.37
N SER A 5 1.10 -5.38 -18.34
CA SER A 5 1.91 -6.16 -19.26
C SER A 5 1.66 -7.65 -19.02
N ASP A 6 1.67 -8.47 -20.08
CA ASP A 6 1.51 -9.93 -19.98
C ASP A 6 2.48 -10.56 -18.98
N VAL A 7 3.63 -9.91 -18.77
CA VAL A 7 4.65 -10.28 -17.78
C VAL A 7 4.12 -10.15 -16.36
N VAL A 8 3.53 -9.00 -15.98
CA VAL A 8 3.00 -8.79 -14.61
C VAL A 8 1.86 -9.77 -14.33
N TYR A 9 0.97 -9.98 -15.28
CA TYR A 9 -0.09 -10.97 -15.14
C TYR A 9 0.48 -12.38 -14.89
N LYS A 10 1.44 -12.84 -15.69
CA LYS A 10 2.08 -14.15 -15.51
C LYS A 10 2.75 -14.28 -14.15
N ILE A 11 3.39 -13.23 -13.65
CA ILE A 11 3.98 -13.23 -12.30
C ILE A 11 2.91 -13.48 -11.25
N ILE A 12 1.80 -12.75 -11.29
CA ILE A 12 0.71 -12.92 -10.33
C ILE A 12 0.08 -14.31 -10.46
N PHE A 13 -0.19 -14.76 -11.69
CA PHE A 13 -0.78 -16.06 -11.97
C PHE A 13 0.07 -17.22 -11.40
N ASN A 14 1.40 -17.13 -11.50
CA ASN A 14 2.32 -18.11 -10.92
C ASN A 14 2.27 -18.20 -9.38
N HIS A 15 1.60 -17.25 -8.72
CA HIS A 15 1.40 -17.24 -7.27
C HIS A 15 -0.02 -17.69 -6.86
N VAL A 16 -0.84 -18.20 -7.79
CA VAL A 16 -2.12 -18.83 -7.43
C VAL A 16 -1.86 -19.99 -6.46
N GLY A 17 -2.61 -20.00 -5.36
CA GLY A 17 -2.44 -20.92 -4.22
C GLY A 17 -1.60 -20.36 -3.08
N ALA A 18 -0.81 -19.31 -3.30
CA ALA A 18 -0.01 -18.66 -2.27
C ALA A 18 -0.84 -17.68 -1.42
N ILE A 19 -0.32 -17.35 -0.23
CA ILE A 19 -0.87 -16.27 0.60
C ILE A 19 -0.29 -14.94 0.10
N VAL A 20 -1.17 -13.98 -0.15
CA VAL A 20 -0.84 -12.63 -0.61
C VAL A 20 -1.63 -11.59 0.17
N SER A 21 -1.05 -10.40 0.34
CA SER A 21 -1.74 -9.20 0.78
C SER A 21 -1.99 -8.28 -0.42
N VAL A 22 -3.25 -7.97 -0.71
CA VAL A 22 -3.66 -7.11 -1.82
C VAL A 22 -4.13 -5.77 -1.26
N ILE A 23 -3.55 -4.69 -1.77
CA ILE A 23 -3.93 -3.30 -1.47
C ILE A 23 -4.70 -2.73 -2.66
N TYR A 24 -5.93 -2.25 -2.42
CA TYR A 24 -6.85 -1.83 -3.47
C TYR A 24 -7.79 -0.72 -3.02
N ALA A 25 -8.37 0.03 -3.95
CA ALA A 25 -9.41 1.00 -3.66
C ALA A 25 -10.78 0.32 -3.54
N LYS A 26 -11.56 0.74 -2.55
CA LYS A 26 -12.96 0.36 -2.42
C LYS A 26 -13.70 1.41 -1.61
N ASP A 27 -14.87 1.82 -2.09
CA ASP A 27 -15.76 2.77 -1.42
C ASP A 27 -15.04 4.10 -1.03
N GLY A 28 -14.20 4.61 -1.95
CA GLY A 28 -13.43 5.84 -1.74
C GLY A 28 -12.27 5.73 -0.74
N LYS A 29 -11.91 4.53 -0.28
CA LYS A 29 -10.80 4.28 0.64
C LYS A 29 -9.82 3.26 0.11
N VAL A 30 -8.58 3.28 0.61
CA VAL A 30 -7.62 2.19 0.43
C VAL A 30 -7.94 1.07 1.42
N LYS A 31 -7.96 -0.17 0.94
CA LYS A 31 -8.22 -1.37 1.73
C LYS A 31 -7.10 -2.39 1.52
N ALA A 32 -6.91 -3.24 2.52
CA ALA A 32 -6.09 -4.43 2.43
C ALA A 32 -6.95 -5.67 2.61
N VAL A 33 -6.60 -6.75 1.91
CA VAL A 33 -6.99 -8.09 2.31
C VAL A 33 -5.77 -8.99 2.25
N THR A 34 -5.58 -9.81 3.27
CA THR A 34 -4.61 -10.91 3.25
C THR A 34 -5.36 -12.22 3.12
N GLY A 35 -4.92 -13.06 2.19
CA GLY A 35 -5.61 -14.31 1.92
C GLY A 35 -4.88 -15.19 0.91
N ARG A 36 -5.41 -16.39 0.69
CA ARG A 36 -4.95 -17.28 -0.37
C ARG A 36 -5.48 -16.78 -1.71
N LEU A 37 -4.59 -16.55 -2.68
CA LEU A 37 -4.95 -16.24 -4.06
C LEU A 37 -5.54 -17.48 -4.72
N GLN A 38 -6.84 -17.49 -4.99
CA GLN A 38 -7.52 -18.63 -5.61
C GLN A 38 -7.47 -18.59 -7.14
N SER A 39 -7.57 -17.39 -7.71
CA SER A 39 -7.43 -17.17 -9.14
C SER A 39 -6.95 -15.75 -9.42
N ALA A 40 -6.23 -15.58 -10.51
CA ALA A 40 -5.86 -14.28 -11.05
C ALA A 40 -6.17 -14.27 -12.55
N THR A 41 -6.84 -13.23 -13.02
CA THR A 41 -7.00 -12.91 -14.44
C THR A 41 -6.45 -11.51 -14.70
N VAL A 42 -6.46 -11.08 -15.95
CA VAL A 42 -6.11 -9.69 -16.30
C VAL A 42 -7.08 -8.68 -15.65
N ASN A 43 -8.32 -9.10 -15.39
CA ASN A 43 -9.39 -8.22 -14.93
C ASN A 43 -9.67 -8.32 -13.43
N ASN A 44 -9.35 -9.44 -12.79
CA ASN A 44 -9.71 -9.67 -11.39
C ASN A 44 -8.78 -10.62 -10.64
N LEU A 45 -8.81 -10.50 -9.31
CA LEU A 45 -8.18 -11.40 -8.35
C LEU A 45 -9.23 -11.96 -7.42
N VAL A 46 -9.19 -13.26 -7.15
CA VAL A 46 -10.06 -13.88 -6.15
C VAL A 46 -9.21 -14.28 -4.95
N ILE A 47 -9.47 -13.65 -3.80
CA ILE A 47 -8.73 -13.85 -2.56
C ILE A 47 -9.65 -14.51 -1.52
N LYS A 48 -9.24 -15.66 -0.99
CA LYS A 48 -9.90 -16.29 0.16
C LYS A 48 -9.15 -15.94 1.44
N PRO A 49 -9.73 -15.15 2.37
CA PRO A 49 -9.08 -14.87 3.66
C PRO A 49 -8.71 -16.15 4.40
N VAL A 50 -7.53 -16.20 5.03
CA VAL A 50 -7.04 -17.42 5.70
C VAL A 50 -7.65 -17.58 7.10
N GLU A 51 -7.85 -16.47 7.81
CA GLU A 51 -8.20 -16.47 9.25
C GLU A 51 -9.67 -16.17 9.54
N SER A 52 -10.51 -15.96 8.51
CA SER A 52 -11.92 -15.62 8.68
C SER A 52 -12.83 -16.57 7.92
N LEU A 53 -14.03 -16.82 8.46
CA LEU A 53 -15.12 -17.50 7.75
C LEU A 53 -15.74 -16.65 6.62
N GLU A 54 -15.17 -15.47 6.33
CA GLU A 54 -15.64 -14.61 5.25
C GLU A 54 -15.55 -15.31 3.89
N PRO A 55 -16.49 -15.02 2.98
CA PRO A 55 -16.43 -15.53 1.63
C PRO A 55 -15.20 -15.01 0.88
N SER A 56 -14.83 -15.70 -0.20
CA SER A 56 -13.82 -15.22 -1.13
C SER A 56 -14.20 -13.84 -1.66
N ARG A 57 -13.21 -12.95 -1.74
CA ARG A 57 -13.36 -11.59 -2.27
C ARG A 57 -12.90 -11.56 -3.71
N ASP A 58 -13.80 -11.17 -4.61
CA ASP A 58 -13.46 -10.82 -5.99
C ASP A 58 -13.05 -9.34 -6.03
N ILE A 59 -11.82 -9.08 -6.47
CA ILE A 59 -11.20 -7.76 -6.50
C ILE A 59 -10.89 -7.43 -7.96
N PRO A 60 -11.60 -6.47 -8.57
CA PRO A 60 -11.30 -6.05 -9.92
C PRO A 60 -9.94 -5.33 -9.95
N MET A 61 -9.14 -5.64 -10.95
CA MET A 61 -7.84 -4.98 -11.21
C MET A 61 -8.02 -3.53 -11.65
N PHE A 62 -9.16 -3.23 -12.29
CA PHE A 62 -9.52 -1.90 -12.80
C PHE A 62 -10.98 -1.57 -12.49
N ILE A 63 -11.27 -0.30 -12.23
CA ILE A 63 -12.63 0.26 -12.12
C ILE A 63 -12.69 1.49 -13.02
N ALA A 64 -13.64 1.52 -13.96
CA ALA A 64 -13.81 2.60 -14.93
C ALA A 64 -12.47 2.97 -15.63
N ASP A 65 -11.76 1.96 -16.13
CA ASP A 65 -10.43 2.05 -16.77
C ASP A 65 -9.28 2.61 -15.91
N LYS A 66 -9.53 2.91 -14.63
CA LYS A 66 -8.49 3.28 -13.67
C LYS A 66 -8.04 2.05 -12.90
N ARG A 67 -6.74 1.95 -12.67
CA ARG A 67 -6.15 0.88 -11.86
C ARG A 67 -6.73 0.92 -10.45
N ASN A 68 -7.24 -0.22 -9.99
CA ASN A 68 -7.87 -0.36 -8.68
C ASN A 68 -6.95 -1.04 -7.66
N VAL A 69 -6.08 -1.95 -8.11
CA VAL A 69 -5.13 -2.68 -7.26
C VAL A 69 -3.77 -2.01 -7.30
N PHE A 70 -3.29 -1.49 -6.16
CA PHE A 70 -2.07 -0.70 -6.07
C PHE A 70 -0.83 -1.54 -5.73
N CYS A 71 -0.99 -2.55 -4.87
CA CYS A 71 0.10 -3.42 -4.43
C CYS A 71 -0.39 -4.85 -4.23
N ILE A 72 0.46 -5.84 -4.53
CA ILE A 72 0.23 -7.25 -4.17
C ILE A 72 1.52 -7.78 -3.58
N TYR A 73 1.54 -8.04 -2.27
CA TYR A 73 2.71 -8.60 -1.60
C TYR A 73 2.53 -10.09 -1.37
N ASN A 74 3.56 -10.87 -1.65
CA ASN A 74 3.62 -12.27 -1.19
C ASN A 74 4.28 -12.38 0.19
N GLN A 75 4.33 -13.59 0.73
CA GLN A 75 4.96 -13.88 2.03
C GLN A 75 6.48 -13.60 2.06
N ASN A 76 7.15 -13.55 0.90
CA ASN A 76 8.56 -13.19 0.79
C ASN A 76 8.80 -11.67 0.65
N HIS A 77 7.76 -10.86 0.90
CA HIS A 77 7.80 -9.40 0.78
C HIS A 77 8.14 -8.89 -0.62
N ILE A 78 7.80 -9.65 -1.65
CA ILE A 78 7.92 -9.20 -3.04
C ILE A 78 6.59 -8.53 -3.43
N ASP A 79 6.65 -7.29 -3.92
CA ASP A 79 5.55 -6.67 -4.62
C ASP A 79 5.46 -7.29 -6.03
N LEU A 80 4.46 -8.14 -6.23
CA LEU A 80 4.25 -8.88 -7.48
C LEU A 80 3.92 -7.97 -8.66
N LEU A 81 3.41 -6.76 -8.41
CA LEU A 81 3.11 -5.79 -9.48
C LEU A 81 4.38 -5.13 -10.01
N LYS A 82 5.40 -5.00 -9.15
CA LYS A 82 6.70 -4.39 -9.49
C LYS A 82 7.80 -5.43 -9.72
N ALA A 83 7.55 -6.69 -9.36
CA ALA A 83 8.52 -7.78 -9.35
C ALA A 83 9.79 -7.46 -8.54
N LYS A 84 9.63 -6.76 -7.41
CA LYS A 84 10.73 -6.29 -6.55
C LYS A 84 10.39 -6.48 -5.08
N GLU A 85 11.42 -6.63 -4.25
CA GLU A 85 11.27 -6.58 -2.80
C GLU A 85 10.63 -5.24 -2.38
N ALA A 86 9.62 -5.32 -1.53
CA ALA A 86 9.02 -4.17 -0.91
C ALA A 86 10.01 -3.60 0.12
N ILE A 87 10.33 -2.30 -0.01
CA ILE A 87 11.28 -1.62 0.87
C ILE A 87 10.51 -0.73 1.83
N ASN A 88 10.82 -0.82 3.13
CA ASN A 88 10.20 0.02 4.14
C ASN A 88 10.73 1.47 4.11
N LEU A 89 10.00 2.38 4.75
CA LEU A 89 10.31 3.81 4.76
C LEU A 89 11.67 4.08 5.40
N GLU A 90 12.02 3.40 6.50
CA GLU A 90 13.34 3.53 7.13
C GLU A 90 14.49 3.27 6.13
N ARG A 91 14.41 2.20 5.34
CA ARG A 91 15.41 1.90 4.30
C ARG A 91 15.38 2.93 3.18
N LYS A 92 14.19 3.33 2.69
CA LYS A 92 14.04 4.38 1.67
C LYS A 92 14.71 5.70 2.13
N LEU A 93 14.56 6.06 3.40
CA LEU A 93 15.11 7.29 3.97
C LEU A 93 16.63 7.29 4.12
N LYS A 94 17.34 6.18 3.86
CA LYS A 94 18.81 6.20 3.75
C LYS A 94 19.27 7.02 2.53
N GLU A 95 18.43 7.12 1.51
CA GLU A 95 18.69 7.91 0.31
C GLU A 95 18.23 9.36 0.48
N ARG A 96 19.09 10.31 0.12
CA ARG A 96 18.82 11.75 0.30
C ARG A 96 17.57 12.21 -0.46
N LYS A 97 17.38 11.73 -1.69
CA LYS A 97 16.23 12.09 -2.54
C LYS A 97 14.89 11.81 -1.84
N PHE A 98 14.78 10.65 -1.18
CA PHE A 98 13.57 10.24 -0.46
C PHE A 98 13.34 11.08 0.79
N ARG A 99 14.40 11.45 1.52
CA ARG A 99 14.27 12.37 2.67
C ARG A 99 13.73 13.73 2.24
N VAL A 100 14.29 14.30 1.18
CA VAL A 100 13.84 15.60 0.64
C VAL A 100 12.38 15.51 0.17
N ASN A 101 12.02 14.44 -0.54
CA ASN A 101 10.66 14.21 -0.99
C ASN A 101 9.68 14.07 0.19
N LEU A 102 10.02 13.25 1.19
CA LEU A 102 9.19 13.07 2.38
C LEU A 102 8.96 14.40 3.10
N ILE A 103 9.96 15.26 3.24
CA ILE A 103 9.80 16.59 3.84
C ILE A 103 8.82 17.45 3.05
N LYS A 104 8.89 17.43 1.71
CA LYS A 104 7.95 18.17 0.84
C LYS A 104 6.53 17.65 1.02
N ILE A 105 6.37 16.33 1.04
CA ILE A 105 5.09 15.66 1.27
C ILE A 105 4.52 16.05 2.64
N ILE A 106 5.30 15.89 3.71
CA ILE A 106 4.86 16.22 5.07
C ILE A 106 4.36 17.66 5.12
N LYS A 107 5.15 18.63 4.62
CA LYS A 107 4.76 20.05 4.59
C LYS A 107 3.47 20.30 3.82
N HIS A 108 3.25 19.61 2.70
CA HIS A 108 2.05 19.78 1.89
C HIS A 108 0.81 19.06 2.48
N TYR A 109 1.03 17.99 3.23
CA TYR A 109 0.00 17.11 3.77
C TYR A 109 -0.18 17.22 5.30
N ILE A 110 0.36 18.27 5.94
CA ILE A 110 0.08 18.56 7.36
C ILE A 110 -1.44 18.65 7.55
N ASN A 111 -1.95 17.94 8.56
CA ASN A 111 -3.37 17.86 8.89
C ASN A 111 -4.31 17.31 7.78
N LYS A 112 -3.76 16.85 6.65
CA LYS A 112 -4.53 16.15 5.60
C LYS A 112 -4.53 14.65 5.88
N GLU A 113 -5.63 13.99 5.56
CA GLU A 113 -5.73 12.54 5.64
C GLU A 113 -4.98 11.86 4.49
N PHE A 114 -4.36 10.74 4.81
CA PHE A 114 -3.74 9.81 3.86
C PHE A 114 -3.84 8.39 4.40
N PHE A 115 -3.55 7.42 3.55
CA PHE A 115 -3.57 6.01 3.89
C PHE A 115 -2.14 5.49 4.02
N VAL A 116 -1.83 4.85 5.14
CA VAL A 116 -0.53 4.22 5.37
C VAL A 116 -0.67 2.71 5.20
N ILE A 117 0.18 2.15 4.34
CA ILE A 117 0.39 0.70 4.31
C ILE A 117 1.51 0.36 5.27
N HIS A 118 1.17 -0.37 6.32
CA HIS A 118 2.13 -0.86 7.29
C HIS A 118 2.05 -2.37 7.41
N LYS A 119 3.15 -2.97 7.86
CA LYS A 119 3.28 -4.41 8.01
C LYS A 119 3.32 -4.77 9.48
N SER A 120 2.51 -5.75 9.87
CA SER A 120 2.59 -6.40 11.18
C SER A 120 2.66 -7.91 10.95
N ASN A 121 3.68 -8.57 11.53
CA ASN A 121 3.99 -9.97 11.27
C ASN A 121 4.15 -10.28 9.77
N MET A 122 3.30 -11.13 9.20
CA MET A 122 3.34 -11.53 7.79
C MET A 122 2.29 -10.83 6.93
N GLU A 123 1.57 -9.87 7.49
CA GLU A 123 0.42 -9.23 6.84
C GLU A 123 0.62 -7.73 6.65
N TYR A 124 0.00 -7.21 5.60
CA TYR A 124 -0.05 -5.78 5.32
C TYR A 124 -1.43 -5.23 5.66
N PHE A 125 -1.44 -4.10 6.35
CA PHE A 125 -2.62 -3.41 6.81
C PHE A 125 -2.66 -1.99 6.24
N VAL A 126 -3.87 -1.44 6.15
CA VAL A 126 -4.09 -0.04 5.81
C VAL A 126 -4.60 0.67 7.05
N THR A 127 -4.10 1.88 7.29
CA THR A 127 -4.65 2.74 8.32
C THR A 127 -4.74 4.17 7.84
N ASP A 128 -5.84 4.83 8.18
CA ASP A 128 -6.04 6.27 7.94
C ASP A 128 -5.12 7.04 8.91
N ALA A 129 -4.35 7.99 8.40
CA ALA A 129 -3.32 8.72 9.16
C ALA A 129 -3.28 10.20 8.78
N ARG A 130 -2.61 11.00 9.62
CA ARG A 130 -2.33 12.42 9.36
C ARG A 130 -0.92 12.76 9.82
N PHE A 131 -0.27 13.69 9.11
CA PHE A 131 0.98 14.26 9.58
C PHE A 131 0.64 15.34 10.60
N LYS A 132 1.25 15.24 11.78
CA LYS A 132 1.25 16.32 12.76
C LYS A 132 2.53 17.15 12.59
N ASP A 133 2.43 18.41 12.96
CA ASP A 133 3.58 19.32 13.03
C ASP A 133 4.42 18.99 14.27
N MET A 134 5.23 17.93 14.18
CA MET A 134 6.01 17.40 15.32
C MET A 134 7.47 17.06 14.96
N GLY A 135 7.98 17.53 13.82
CA GLY A 135 9.29 17.10 13.32
C GLY A 135 9.27 15.72 12.62
N LEU A 136 10.39 15.32 12.03
CA LEU A 136 10.48 14.24 11.02
C LEU A 136 10.63 12.82 11.59
N ASP A 137 10.28 12.57 12.85
CA ASP A 137 10.70 11.34 13.51
C ASP A 137 9.64 10.23 13.51
N SER A 138 8.36 10.54 13.22
CA SER A 138 7.31 9.51 13.19
C SER A 138 6.00 9.95 12.50
N ILE A 139 5.09 8.99 12.22
CA ILE A 139 3.72 9.25 11.72
C ILE A 139 2.71 8.89 12.81
N THR A 140 1.74 9.78 13.05
CA THR A 140 0.67 9.61 14.04
C THR A 140 -0.61 9.05 13.42
N LEU A 141 -1.19 8.03 14.05
CA LEU A 141 -2.50 7.49 13.71
C LEU A 141 -3.59 8.10 14.58
N LEU A 142 -4.72 8.49 13.98
CA LEU A 142 -5.91 8.94 14.69
C LEU A 142 -6.95 7.81 14.70
N PHE A 143 -7.37 7.39 15.89
CA PHE A 143 -8.47 6.45 16.07
C PHE A 143 -9.79 7.22 16.32
N PRO A 144 -10.96 6.59 16.08
CA PRO A 144 -12.26 7.20 16.37
C PRO A 144 -12.37 7.68 17.83
N PRO A 145 -13.20 8.71 18.09
CA PRO A 145 -13.09 9.61 19.25
C PRO A 145 -13.33 8.99 20.64
N PHE A 146 -13.61 7.69 20.73
CA PHE A 146 -13.75 6.98 22.01
C PHE A 146 -12.41 6.48 22.58
N TYR A 147 -11.32 6.56 21.79
CA TYR A 147 -9.96 6.21 22.21
C TYR A 147 -8.95 7.25 21.71
N ASN A 148 -8.76 8.33 22.46
CA ASN A 148 -7.71 9.35 22.23
C ASN A 148 -6.29 8.84 22.56
N ASN A 149 -5.98 7.60 22.17
CA ASN A 149 -4.63 7.06 22.23
C ASN A 149 -4.04 7.12 20.82
N GLU A 150 -3.30 8.19 20.57
CA GLU A 150 -2.53 8.34 19.34
C GLU A 150 -1.44 7.26 19.29
N HIS A 151 -1.55 6.31 18.35
CA HIS A 151 -0.47 5.37 18.14
C HIS A 151 0.54 5.94 17.14
N ILE A 152 1.81 5.80 17.50
CA ILE A 152 2.94 6.21 16.67
C ILE A 152 3.38 5.01 15.82
N LEU A 153 3.31 5.14 14.49
CA LEU A 153 3.90 4.16 13.58
C LEU A 153 5.38 4.46 13.35
N LYS A 154 6.21 3.44 13.55
CA LYS A 154 7.65 3.50 13.28
C LYS A 154 7.92 3.37 11.77
N PHE A 155 8.92 4.07 11.24
CA PHE A 155 9.23 4.05 9.81
C PHE A 155 9.64 2.67 9.27
N ASN A 156 10.16 1.78 10.12
CA ASN A 156 10.59 0.45 9.73
C ASN A 156 9.43 -0.50 9.40
N VAL A 157 8.19 -0.17 9.78
CA VAL A 157 6.98 -0.95 9.44
C VAL A 157 6.15 -0.33 8.32
N ILE A 158 6.47 0.88 7.88
CA ILE A 158 5.73 1.62 6.84
C ILE A 158 6.31 1.27 5.46
N TYR A 159 5.48 0.91 4.50
CA TYR A 159 5.93 0.53 3.15
C TYR A 159 5.48 1.52 2.08
N ASN A 160 4.24 1.99 2.14
CA ASN A 160 3.64 2.91 1.16
C ASN A 160 2.75 3.94 1.87
N ILE A 161 2.59 5.11 1.26
CA ILE A 161 1.73 6.19 1.76
C ILE A 161 0.91 6.70 0.57
N PHE A 162 -0.40 6.56 0.63
CA PHE A 162 -1.31 6.98 -0.45
C PHE A 162 -2.10 8.22 -0.06
N ASN A 163 -2.22 9.20 -0.96
CA ASN A 163 -3.18 10.29 -0.79
C ASN A 163 -4.62 9.84 -1.10
N ASN A 164 -5.56 10.79 -1.00
CA ASN A 164 -6.98 10.55 -1.33
C ASN A 164 -7.25 10.31 -2.83
N ASP A 165 -6.27 10.65 -3.69
CA ASP A 165 -6.31 10.34 -5.12
C ASP A 165 -5.67 8.97 -5.45
N PHE A 166 -5.27 8.22 -4.42
CA PHE A 166 -4.63 6.90 -4.50
C PHE A 166 -3.24 6.89 -5.16
N GLU A 167 -2.54 8.02 -5.12
CA GLU A 167 -1.15 8.13 -5.55
C GLU A 167 -0.20 7.76 -4.40
N ASP A 168 0.75 6.87 -4.65
CA ASP A 168 1.79 6.53 -3.67
C ASP A 168 2.80 7.67 -3.57
N LEU A 169 2.73 8.44 -2.50
CA LEU A 169 3.60 9.57 -2.22
C LEU A 169 5.07 9.13 -2.03
N LEU A 170 5.33 7.84 -1.81
CA LEU A 170 6.68 7.29 -1.72
C LEU A 170 7.19 6.70 -3.04
N ASP A 171 6.48 6.89 -4.16
CA ASP A 171 6.94 6.43 -5.47
C ASP A 171 8.09 7.31 -6.00
N GLU A 172 9.15 6.65 -6.50
CA GLU A 172 10.33 7.31 -7.06
C GLU A 172 10.03 8.13 -8.31
N SER A 173 9.00 7.75 -9.06
CA SER A 173 8.60 8.45 -10.29
C SER A 173 7.95 9.82 -10.04
N LEU A 174 7.45 10.05 -8.83
CA LEU A 174 6.90 11.34 -8.40
C LEU A 174 7.97 12.29 -7.83
N VAL A 175 9.19 11.80 -7.63
CA VAL A 175 10.33 12.64 -7.23
C VAL A 175 10.83 13.37 -8.48
N PRO A 176 10.81 14.72 -8.51
CA PRO A 176 11.39 15.47 -9.61
C PRO A 176 12.83 15.01 -9.81
N LYS A 177 13.21 14.68 -11.05
CA LYS A 177 14.63 14.45 -11.37
C LYS A 177 15.37 15.75 -11.04
N GLU A 178 16.41 15.66 -10.23
CA GLU A 178 17.33 16.78 -10.07
C GLU A 178 17.99 16.99 -11.44
N ASP A 179 17.82 18.19 -12.00
CA ASP A 179 18.60 18.68 -13.14
C ASP A 179 20.06 18.92 -12.73
#